data_AF-A0A2X2KDQ6-F1
#
_entry.id   AF-A0A2X2KDQ6-F1
#
_cell.length_a   1.000
_cell.length_b   1.000
_cell.length_c   1.000
_cell.angle_alpha   90.00
_cell.angle_beta   90.00
_cell.angle_gamma   90.00
#
_symmetry.space_group_name_H-M   'P 1'
#
loop_
_entity.id
_entity.type
_entity.pdbx_description
1 polymer ?
#
loop_
_entity_poly.entity_id
_entity_poly.type
_entity_poly.pdbx_seq_one_letter_code
_entity_poly.pdbx_strand_id
1 'polypeptide(L)'
;MDRGTADYMGMLATVMNALALQDSLEQLDCDTRVLTSIEMKQVAEPYIRRRAIRHLEKKRVVIFAAGIGNPYFSTDTTAALRAAEVEADVILMGKNNVDGVYSADPKVNKDAVKYEHLTHIQMLQKVYK
;
A
#
# COMPACT_ATOMS: atom_id res chain seq x y z
N MET A 1 15.49 19.83 -3.22
CA MET A 1 15.79 18.45 -3.64
C MET A 1 15.02 18.18 -4.91
N ASP A 2 15.62 17.48 -5.87
CA ASP A 2 14.88 16.99 -7.04
C ASP A 2 13.77 16.03 -6.58
N ARG A 3 12.59 16.13 -7.23
CA ARG A 3 11.42 15.33 -6.84
C ARG A 3 11.68 13.84 -7.01
N GLY A 4 12.41 13.45 -8.06
CA GLY A 4 12.80 12.06 -8.28
C GLY A 4 13.62 11.49 -7.12
N THR A 5 14.60 12.25 -6.63
CA THR A 5 15.41 11.84 -5.47
C THR A 5 14.58 11.69 -4.20
N ALA A 6 13.65 12.61 -3.94
CA ALA A 6 12.77 12.54 -2.78
C ALA A 6 11.88 11.28 -2.80
N ASP A 7 11.34 10.93 -3.97
CA ASP A 7 10.52 9.73 -4.13
C ASP A 7 11.34 8.44 -3.93
N TYR A 8 12.59 8.38 -4.41
CA TYR A 8 13.49 7.26 -4.12
C TYR A 8 13.79 7.10 -2.64
N MET A 9 14.03 8.21 -1.92
CA MET A 9 14.18 8.17 -0.47
C MET A 9 12.92 7.65 0.22
N GLY A 10 11.74 8.09 -0.23
CA GLY A 10 10.46 7.56 0.24
C GLY A 10 10.31 6.06 -0.01
N MET A 11 10.67 5.58 -1.20
CA MET A 11 10.64 4.15 -1.54
C MET A 11 11.58 3.34 -0.64
N LEU A 12 12.79 3.82 -0.36
CA LEU A 12 13.70 3.14 0.58
C LEU A 12 13.16 3.15 2.02
N ALA A 13 12.50 4.22 2.45
CA ALA A 13 11.83 4.25 3.75
C ALA A 13 10.73 3.17 3.86
N THR A 14 9.99 2.91 2.78
CA THR A 14 9.02 1.78 2.78
C THR A 14 9.69 0.41 2.92
N VAL A 15 10.91 0.24 2.41
CA VAL A 15 11.68 -1.00 2.60
C VAL A 15 12.09 -1.16 4.06
N MET A 16 12.56 -0.10 4.70
CA MET A 16 12.88 -0.14 6.14
C MET A 16 11.66 -0.53 6.98
N ASN A 17 10.49 0.07 6.70
CA ASN A 17 9.24 -0.28 7.38
C ASN A 17 8.82 -1.72 7.11
N ALA A 18 9.02 -2.22 5.88
CA ALA A 18 8.67 -3.60 5.53
C ALA A 18 9.51 -4.63 6.28
N LEU A 19 10.82 -4.37 6.46
CA LEU A 19 11.70 -5.24 7.24
C LEU A 19 11.29 -5.26 8.72
N ALA A 20 10.98 -4.09 9.29
CA ALA A 20 10.50 -4.01 10.67
C ALA A 20 9.16 -4.73 10.86
N LEU A 21 8.25 -4.61 9.90
CA LEU A 21 6.95 -5.30 9.91
C LEU A 21 7.13 -6.82 9.75
N GLN A 22 8.02 -7.27 8.88
CA GLN A 22 8.38 -8.68 8.72
C GLN A 22 8.87 -9.26 10.06
N ASP A 23 9.86 -8.63 10.70
CA ASP A 23 10.40 -9.09 11.98
C ASP A 23 9.30 -9.16 13.07
N SER A 24 8.46 -8.12 13.15
CA SER A 24 7.35 -8.08 14.11
C SER A 24 6.32 -9.20 13.89
N LEU A 25 6.03 -9.54 12.63
CA LEU A 25 5.09 -10.61 12.28
C LEU A 25 5.71 -12.00 12.48
N GLU A 26 6.99 -12.17 12.18
CA GLU A 26 7.70 -13.44 12.40
C GLU A 26 7.83 -13.77 13.89
N GLN A 27 7.98 -12.76 14.76
CA GLN A 27 7.87 -12.93 16.22
C GLN A 27 6.48 -13.39 16.69
N LEU A 28 5.45 -13.25 15.86
CA LEU A 28 4.09 -13.73 16.09
C LEU A 28 3.80 -15.02 15.30
N ASP A 29 4.84 -15.78 14.94
CA ASP A 29 4.78 -17.03 14.18
C ASP A 29 4.07 -16.92 12.81
N CYS A 30 4.06 -15.72 12.21
CA CYS A 30 3.54 -15.50 10.87
C CYS A 30 4.66 -15.64 9.82
N ASP A 31 4.52 -16.60 8.90
CA ASP A 31 5.43 -16.69 7.75
C ASP A 31 5.28 -15.46 6.85
N THR A 32 6.34 -14.67 6.69
CA THR A 32 6.30 -13.44 5.88
C THR A 32 7.31 -13.42 4.74
N ARG A 33 7.05 -12.60 3.71
CA ARG A 33 8.01 -12.31 2.64
C ARG A 33 7.93 -10.86 2.20
N VAL A 34 9.05 -10.16 2.25
CA VAL A 34 9.21 -8.81 1.70
C VAL A 34 9.59 -8.89 0.23
N LEU A 35 8.78 -8.26 -0.63
CA LEU A 35 9.01 -8.15 -2.07
C LEU A 35 9.22 -6.68 -2.47
N THR A 36 10.32 -6.37 -3.15
CA THR A 36 10.67 -5.00 -3.53
C THR A 36 10.59 -4.76 -5.03
N SER A 37 10.09 -3.59 -5.42
CA SER A 37 10.11 -3.14 -6.83
C SER A 37 11.49 -2.69 -7.30
N ILE A 38 12.35 -2.27 -6.37
CA ILE A 38 13.76 -1.98 -6.61
C ILE A 38 14.56 -3.21 -6.17
N GLU A 39 15.41 -3.76 -7.04
CA GLU A 39 16.18 -4.96 -6.75
C GLU A 39 17.20 -4.71 -5.62
N MET A 40 17.17 -5.53 -4.57
CA MET A 40 18.07 -5.42 -3.41
C MET A 40 18.59 -6.81 -3.01
N LYS A 41 19.60 -7.32 -3.72
CA LYS A 41 20.08 -8.72 -3.67
C LYS A 41 20.21 -9.37 -2.29
N GLN A 42 20.60 -8.63 -1.26
CA GLN A 42 20.83 -9.16 0.09
C GLN A 42 19.76 -8.78 1.12
N VAL A 43 18.81 -7.91 0.74
CA VAL A 43 17.87 -7.29 1.69
C VAL A 43 16.47 -7.87 1.56
N ALA A 44 15.98 -8.00 0.32
CA ALA A 44 14.61 -8.46 0.07
C ALA A 44 14.51 -9.11 -1.31
N GLU A 45 13.48 -9.94 -1.51
CA GLU A 45 13.26 -10.58 -2.80
C GLU A 45 12.76 -9.55 -3.82
N PRO A 46 13.24 -9.59 -5.07
CA PRO A 46 12.65 -8.76 -6.12
C PRO A 46 11.20 -9.19 -6.37
N TYR A 47 10.31 -8.22 -6.62
CA TYR A 47 8.92 -8.50 -6.95
C TYR A 47 8.82 -9.25 -8.28
N ILE A 48 8.22 -10.44 -8.22
CA ILE A 48 7.81 -11.23 -9.37
C ILE A 48 6.39 -11.70 -9.11
N ARG A 49 5.44 -11.28 -9.94
CA ARG A 49 3.99 -11.59 -9.78
C ARG A 49 3.73 -13.05 -9.42
N ARG A 50 4.27 -13.98 -10.22
CA ARG A 50 4.08 -15.43 -10.01
C ARG A 50 4.63 -15.92 -8.66
N ARG A 51 5.70 -15.29 -8.16
CA ARG A 51 6.29 -15.61 -6.85
C ARG A 51 5.44 -15.05 -5.71
N ALA A 52 4.91 -13.84 -5.84
CA ALA A 52 3.98 -13.26 -4.89
C ALA A 52 2.74 -14.15 -4.72
N ILE A 53 2.10 -14.53 -5.84
CA ILE A 53 0.96 -15.46 -5.85
C ILE A 53 1.32 -16.78 -5.16
N ARG A 54 2.49 -17.35 -5.46
CA ARG A 54 2.94 -18.61 -4.83
C ARG A 54 3.14 -18.49 -3.32
N HIS A 55 3.58 -17.34 -2.81
CA HIS A 55 3.68 -17.09 -1.37
C HIS A 55 2.29 -16.98 -0.74
N LEU A 56 1.35 -16.29 -1.40
CA LEU A 56 -0.05 -16.19 -0.96
C LEU A 56 -0.76 -17.56 -0.93
N GLU A 57 -0.57 -18.40 -1.94
CA GLU A 57 -1.08 -19.79 -1.97
C GLU A 57 -0.58 -20.63 -0.78
N LYS A 58 0.63 -20.32 -0.30
CA LYS A 58 1.24 -20.96 0.88
C LYS A 58 0.82 -20.28 2.20
N LYS A 59 -0.17 -19.38 2.17
CA LYS A 59 -0.68 -18.64 3.32
C LYS A 59 0.37 -17.76 4.02
N ARG A 60 1.35 -17.27 3.27
CA ARG A 60 2.35 -16.33 3.79
C ARG A 60 1.86 -14.90 3.68
N VAL A 61 2.23 -14.06 4.64
CA VAL A 61 2.03 -12.61 4.54
C VAL A 61 3.04 -12.05 3.55
N VAL A 62 2.56 -11.42 2.48
CA VAL A 62 3.41 -10.77 1.47
C VAL A 62 3.41 -9.27 1.69
N ILE A 63 4.59 -8.70 1.92
CA ILE A 63 4.78 -7.26 2.15
C ILE A 63 5.42 -6.66 0.91
N PHE A 64 4.69 -5.78 0.21
CA PHE A 64 5.21 -5.06 -0.95
C PHE A 64 5.90 -3.77 -0.52
N ALA A 65 7.12 -3.54 -0.99
CA ALA A 65 7.90 -2.35 -0.67
C ALA A 65 8.53 -1.72 -1.92
N ALA A 66 9.06 -0.51 -1.74
CA ALA A 66 9.61 0.35 -2.80
C ALA A 66 8.57 0.78 -3.86
N GLY A 67 7.30 0.96 -3.46
CA GLY A 67 6.25 1.45 -4.34
C GLY A 67 6.11 0.62 -5.63
N ILE A 68 5.92 1.29 -6.76
CA ILE A 68 6.03 0.66 -8.10
C ILE A 68 7.45 0.74 -8.68
N GLY A 69 8.44 1.21 -7.92
CA GLY A 69 9.83 1.36 -8.34
C GLY A 69 10.14 2.61 -9.17
N ASN A 70 9.13 3.45 -9.44
CA ASN A 70 9.27 4.67 -10.24
C ASN A 70 8.85 5.92 -9.43
N PRO A 71 9.58 7.04 -9.54
CA PRO A 71 9.14 8.32 -9.00
C PRO A 71 7.79 8.80 -9.56
N TYR A 72 7.20 9.80 -8.92
CA TYR A 72 5.94 10.47 -9.26
C TYR A 72 4.66 9.68 -8.97
N PHE A 73 4.76 8.48 -8.40
CA PHE A 73 3.60 7.66 -8.04
C PHE A 73 3.40 7.59 -6.52
N SER A 74 2.13 7.55 -6.10
CA SER A 74 1.78 7.41 -4.70
C SER A 74 1.77 5.94 -4.25
N THR A 75 1.77 5.74 -2.94
CA THR A 75 1.54 4.42 -2.33
C THR A 75 0.16 3.87 -2.65
N ASP A 76 -0.86 4.73 -2.80
CA ASP A 76 -2.23 4.32 -3.16
C ASP A 76 -2.26 3.72 -4.58
N THR A 77 -1.50 4.28 -5.54
CA THR A 77 -1.32 3.66 -6.87
C THR A 77 -0.64 2.30 -6.79
N THR A 78 0.36 2.18 -5.91
CA THR A 78 1.06 0.90 -5.68
C THR A 78 0.10 -0.16 -5.15
N ALA A 79 -0.73 0.20 -4.15
CA ALA A 79 -1.71 -0.71 -3.56
C ALA A 79 -2.71 -1.21 -4.62
N ALA A 80 -3.25 -0.30 -5.44
CA ALA A 80 -4.15 -0.65 -6.53
C ALA A 80 -3.49 -1.59 -7.57
N LEU A 81 -2.25 -1.29 -7.98
CA LEU A 81 -1.51 -2.11 -8.92
C LEU A 81 -1.25 -3.52 -8.37
N ARG A 82 -0.69 -3.61 -7.15
CA ARG A 82 -0.34 -4.90 -6.55
C ARG A 82 -1.57 -5.75 -6.29
N ALA A 83 -2.66 -5.15 -5.82
CA ALA A 83 -3.93 -5.84 -5.63
C ALA A 83 -4.47 -6.42 -6.95
N ALA A 84 -4.47 -5.64 -8.03
CA ALA A 84 -4.88 -6.13 -9.34
C ALA A 84 -3.96 -7.25 -9.86
N GLU A 85 -2.65 -7.15 -9.65
CA GLU A 85 -1.70 -8.17 -10.08
C GLU A 85 -1.86 -9.47 -9.29
N VAL A 86 -2.13 -9.45 -7.99
CA VAL A 86 -2.35 -10.67 -7.20
C VAL A 86 -3.80 -11.13 -7.17
N GLU A 87 -4.69 -10.49 -7.94
CA GLU A 87 -6.12 -10.80 -8.03
C GLU A 87 -6.80 -10.75 -6.65
N ALA A 88 -6.46 -9.73 -5.85
CA ALA A 88 -7.10 -9.52 -4.55
C ALA A 88 -8.57 -9.11 -4.73
N ASP A 89 -9.46 -9.69 -3.91
CA ASP A 89 -10.89 -9.39 -3.95
C ASP A 89 -11.20 -7.95 -3.53
N VAL A 90 -10.45 -7.44 -2.55
CA VAL A 90 -10.66 -6.12 -1.94
C VAL A 90 -9.35 -5.46 -1.54
N ILE A 91 -9.34 -4.13 -1.52
CA ILE A 91 -8.25 -3.32 -0.98
C ILE A 91 -8.72 -2.66 0.31
N LEU A 92 -8.04 -2.96 1.41
CA LEU A 92 -8.28 -2.32 2.70
C LEU A 92 -7.27 -1.18 2.89
N MET A 93 -7.77 0.05 2.95
CA MET A 93 -6.94 1.25 3.07
C MET A 93 -7.00 1.78 4.51
N GLY A 94 -5.93 1.56 5.26
CA GLY A 94 -5.75 2.23 6.56
C GLY A 94 -5.37 3.71 6.35
N LYS A 95 -6.10 4.63 6.98
CA LYS A 95 -5.78 6.06 6.98
C LYS A 95 -5.61 6.54 8.43
N ASN A 96 -4.60 7.38 8.65
CA ASN A 96 -4.33 7.89 9.99
C ASN A 96 -5.44 8.83 10.45
N ASN A 97 -6.01 8.56 11.62
CA ASN A 97 -7.00 9.39 12.31
C ASN A 97 -8.37 9.55 11.63
N VAL A 98 -8.69 8.71 10.64
CA VAL A 98 -10.04 8.60 10.08
C VAL A 98 -10.36 7.14 9.82
N ASP A 99 -11.57 6.73 10.13
CA ASP A 99 -12.05 5.35 10.10
C ASP A 99 -12.96 5.06 8.89
N GLY A 100 -12.93 5.93 7.88
CA GLY A 100 -13.73 5.83 6.67
C GLY A 100 -13.62 7.05 5.79
N VAL A 101 -14.47 7.09 4.75
CA VAL A 101 -14.57 8.24 3.84
C VAL A 101 -15.63 9.20 4.37
N TYR A 102 -15.29 10.47 4.48
CA TYR A 102 -16.17 11.54 4.95
C TYR A 102 -16.42 12.58 3.84
N SER A 103 -17.49 13.35 3.96
CA SER A 103 -17.81 14.44 3.03
C SER A 103 -16.80 15.59 3.07
N ALA A 104 -16.11 15.78 4.18
CA ALA A 104 -15.04 16.75 4.41
C ALA A 104 -14.07 16.20 5.47
N ASP A 105 -12.94 16.85 5.71
CA ASP A 105 -12.03 16.47 6.81
C ASP A 105 -12.75 16.62 8.17
N PRO A 106 -13.04 15.52 8.89
CA PRO A 106 -13.79 15.57 10.14
C PRO A 106 -13.03 16.25 11.28
N LYS A 107 -11.71 16.46 11.14
CA LYS A 107 -10.93 17.23 12.12
C LYS A 107 -11.17 18.73 12.02
N VAL A 108 -11.47 19.22 10.82
CA VAL A 108 -11.65 20.64 10.53
C VAL A 108 -13.13 20.99 10.50
N ASN A 109 -13.96 20.12 9.94
CA ASN A 109 -15.40 20.32 9.79
C ASN A 109 -16.19 19.35 10.67
N LYS A 110 -16.85 19.87 11.71
CA LYS A 110 -17.68 19.08 12.62
C LYS A 110 -18.95 18.51 11.97
N ASP A 111 -19.39 19.11 10.86
CA ASP A 111 -20.55 18.67 10.09
C ASP A 111 -20.18 17.63 9.02
N ALA A 112 -18.94 17.11 9.04
CA ALA A 112 -18.50 16.08 8.12
C ALA A 112 -19.30 14.78 8.33
N VAL A 113 -19.90 14.28 7.26
CA VAL A 113 -20.74 13.07 7.27
C VAL A 113 -19.94 11.89 6.74
N LYS A 114 -19.90 10.80 7.50
CA LYS A 114 -19.30 9.54 7.09
C LYS A 114 -20.17 8.85 6.04
N TYR A 115 -19.56 8.31 5.00
CA TYR A 115 -20.24 7.45 4.03
C TYR A 115 -20.13 5.99 4.46
N GLU A 116 -21.27 5.32 4.62
CA GLU A 116 -21.34 3.86 4.84
C GLU A 116 -21.03 3.08 3.55
N HIS A 117 -21.52 3.59 2.42
CA HIS A 117 -21.27 3.02 1.09
C HIS A 117 -21.15 4.14 0.06
N LEU A 118 -20.16 4.03 -0.83
CA LEU A 118 -19.92 4.98 -1.90
C LEU A 118 -19.40 4.24 -3.13
N THR A 119 -20.06 4.43 -4.27
CA THR A 119 -19.57 3.87 -5.54
C THR A 119 -18.54 4.80 -6.18
N HIS A 120 -17.70 4.24 -7.06
CA HIS A 120 -16.68 5.01 -7.78
C HIS A 120 -17.30 6.20 -8.57
N ILE A 121 -18.44 5.99 -9.23
CA ILE A 121 -19.12 7.05 -10.00
C ILE A 121 -19.65 8.14 -9.08
N GLN A 122 -20.26 7.78 -7.94
CA GLN A 122 -20.73 8.75 -6.96
C GLN A 122 -19.59 9.60 -6.40
N MET A 123 -18.42 8.99 -6.18
CA MET A 123 -17.23 9.69 -5.73
C MET A 123 -16.77 10.72 -6.79
N LEU A 124 -16.63 10.31 -8.05
CA LEU A 124 -16.24 11.22 -9.13
C LEU A 124 -17.19 12.40 -9.29
N GLN A 125 -18.51 12.16 -9.28
CA GLN A 125 -19.50 13.23 -9.40
C GLN A 125 -19.45 14.25 -8.26
N LYS A 126 -18.96 13.88 -7.08
CA LYS A 126 -18.77 14.79 -5.95
C LYS A 126 -17.49 15.62 -6.05
N VAL A 127 -16.42 15.07 -6.64
CA VAL A 127 -15.12 15.75 -6.79
C VAL A 127 -15.13 16.78 -7.92
N TYR A 128 -15.89 16.53 -8.99
CA TYR A 128 -15.95 17.40 -10.18
C TYR A 128 -17.13 18.38 -10.19
N LYS A 129 -17.77 18.63 -9.04
CA LYS A 129 -18.74 19.72 -8.85
C LYS A 129 -18.10 20.87 -8.11
#